data_AF-A0A2D4ZTT3-F1
#
_entry.id   AF-A0A2D4ZTT3-F1
#
_cell.length_a   1.000
_cell.length_b   1.000
_cell.length_c   1.000
_cell.angle_alpha   90.00
_cell.angle_beta   90.00
_cell.angle_gamma   90.00
#
_symmetry.space_group_name_H-M   'P 1'
#
loop_
_entity.id
_entity.type
_entity.pdbx_description
1 polymer ?
#
loop_
_entity_poly.entity_id
_entity_poly.type
_entity_poly.pdbx_seq_one_letter_code
_entity_poly.pdbx_strand_id
1 'polypeptide(L)'
;MDQLGQRIKQVSNEFKDYVETRIELLILNLSEKGTLLLGDMIQHTFNMIILGTGLLFGLIALGFYLGELLNSMPAGFGIIGGFLFLVGLILIMSKPKNISRKIQSQIMHEVIEALDAKKDTEEIKFLEETKNREA
;
A
#
# COMPACT_ATOMS: atom_id res chain seq x y z
N MET A 1 -10.09 47.95 22.64
CA MET A 1 -10.59 46.67 22.08
C MET A 1 -9.41 45.75 21.69
N ASP A 2 -8.29 45.86 22.40
CA ASP A 2 -6.98 45.40 21.91
C ASP A 2 -6.51 44.06 22.50
N GLN A 3 -7.17 43.58 23.55
CA GLN A 3 -6.80 42.33 24.24
C GLN A 3 -7.20 41.05 23.46
N LEU A 4 -8.26 41.14 22.64
CA LEU A 4 -8.71 40.01 21.80
C LEU A 4 -7.74 39.74 20.65
N GLY A 5 -7.22 40.81 20.02
CA GLY A 5 -6.24 40.69 18.95
C GLY A 5 -4.93 40.05 19.41
N GLN A 6 -4.47 40.33 20.63
CA GLN A 6 -3.26 39.74 21.18
C GLN A 6 -3.42 38.25 21.52
N ARG A 7 -4.55 37.84 22.12
CA ARG A 7 -4.80 36.42 22.43
C ARG A 7 -4.94 35.57 21.17
N ILE A 8 -5.62 36.07 20.14
CA ILE A 8 -5.74 35.38 18.84
C ILE A 8 -4.35 35.21 18.19
N LYS A 9 -3.48 36.22 18.32
CA LYS A 9 -2.12 36.16 17.77
C LYS A 9 -1.23 35.16 18.52
N GLN A 10 -1.42 35.02 19.83
CA GLN A 10 -0.67 34.10 20.67
C GLN A 10 -1.08 32.64 20.41
N VAL A 11 -2.38 32.37 20.30
CA VAL A 11 -2.90 31.04 19.92
C VAL A 11 -2.49 30.65 18.50
N SER A 12 -2.47 31.63 17.57
CA SER A 12 -1.99 31.41 16.20
C SER A 12 -0.51 31.04 16.15
N ASN A 13 0.33 31.69 16.98
CA ASN A 13 1.76 31.36 17.08
C ASN A 13 1.99 29.98 17.70
N GLU A 14 1.31 29.63 18.80
CA GLU A 14 1.43 28.29 19.39
C GLU A 14 0.95 27.18 18.45
N PHE A 15 -0.12 27.43 17.68
CA PHE A 15 -0.58 26.49 16.65
C PHE A 15 0.44 26.32 15.53
N LYS A 16 1.12 27.40 15.15
CA LYS A 16 2.16 27.39 14.12
C LYS A 16 3.37 26.56 14.56
N ASP A 17 3.86 26.76 15.77
CA ASP A 17 4.99 26.00 16.34
C ASP A 17 4.65 24.50 16.48
N TYR A 18 3.39 24.19 16.81
CA TYR A 18 2.90 22.81 16.92
C TYR A 18 2.85 22.10 15.56
N VAL A 19 2.38 22.80 14.53
CA VAL A 19 2.35 22.28 13.15
C VAL A 19 3.77 22.08 12.62
N GLU A 20 4.67 23.02 12.88
CA GLU A 20 6.08 22.93 12.47
C GLU A 20 6.77 21.71 13.09
N THR A 21 6.62 21.51 14.40
CA THR A 21 7.15 20.34 15.11
C THR A 21 6.58 19.03 14.55
N ARG A 22 5.27 18.98 14.25
CA ARG A 22 4.66 17.77 13.68
C ARG A 22 5.11 17.48 12.26
N ILE A 23 5.34 18.52 11.44
CA ILE A 23 5.90 18.37 10.09
C ILE A 23 7.33 17.84 10.15
N GLU A 24 8.14 18.35 11.06
CA GLU A 24 9.54 17.91 11.23
C GLU A 24 9.59 16.43 11.67
N LEU A 25 8.74 16.03 12.62
CA LEU A 25 8.59 14.63 13.02
C LEU A 25 8.05 13.73 11.89
N LEU A 26 7.20 14.26 11.02
CA LEU A 26 6.68 13.55 9.84
C LEU A 26 7.79 13.32 8.83
N ILE A 27 8.56 14.35 8.49
CA ILE A 27 9.69 14.27 7.56
C ILE A 27 10.74 13.29 8.09
N LEU A 28 11.04 13.33 9.38
CA LEU A 28 12.00 12.43 10.01
C LEU A 28 11.53 10.96 9.96
N ASN A 29 10.29 10.69 10.35
CA ASN A 29 9.71 9.34 10.27
C ASN A 29 9.53 8.84 8.83
N LEU A 30 9.18 9.73 7.90
CA LEU A 30 9.09 9.43 6.46
C LEU A 30 10.46 9.05 5.90
N SER A 31 11.52 9.74 6.33
CA SER A 31 12.89 9.42 5.93
C SER A 31 13.29 8.04 6.44
N GLU A 32 13.11 7.77 7.74
CA GLU A 32 13.48 6.49 8.35
C GLU A 32 12.66 5.31 7.82
N LYS A 33 11.32 5.41 7.83
CA LYS A 33 10.44 4.38 7.28
C LYS A 33 10.57 4.27 5.76
N GLY A 34 10.80 5.37 5.08
CA GLY A 34 11.03 5.41 3.64
C GLY A 34 12.29 4.62 3.29
N THR A 35 13.40 4.85 3.98
CA THR A 35 14.64 4.09 3.76
C THR A 35 14.48 2.60 4.07
N LEU A 36 13.77 2.24 5.15
CA LEU A 36 13.50 0.83 5.49
C LEU A 36 12.61 0.14 4.46
N LEU A 37 11.54 0.80 4.00
CA LEU A 37 10.66 0.30 2.94
C LEU A 37 11.42 0.16 1.61
N LEU A 38 12.21 1.16 1.23
CA LEU A 38 13.00 1.12 0.00
C LEU A 38 14.04 -0.02 0.06
N GLY A 39 14.70 -0.22 1.20
CA GLY A 39 15.63 -1.32 1.42
C GLY A 39 14.95 -2.68 1.26
N ASP A 40 13.81 -2.90 1.92
CA ASP A 40 13.05 -4.15 1.83
C ASP A 40 12.52 -4.40 0.40
N MET A 41 12.03 -3.36 -0.29
CA MET A 41 11.57 -3.45 -1.67
C MET A 41 12.70 -3.83 -2.64
N ILE A 42 13.89 -3.24 -2.47
CA ILE A 42 15.06 -3.56 -3.29
C ILE A 42 15.47 -5.02 -3.05
N GLN A 43 15.55 -5.44 -1.79
CA GLN A 43 15.95 -6.80 -1.44
C GLN A 43 14.94 -7.84 -1.95
N HIS A 44 13.64 -7.58 -1.79
CA HIS A 44 12.60 -8.45 -2.32
C HIS A 44 12.62 -8.52 -3.84
N THR A 45 12.77 -7.38 -4.51
CA THR A 45 12.86 -7.29 -5.98
C THR A 45 14.08 -8.06 -6.50
N PHE A 46 15.23 -7.88 -5.86
CA PHE A 46 16.46 -8.57 -6.23
C PHE A 46 16.33 -10.09 -6.10
N ASN A 47 15.74 -10.56 -5.00
CA ASN A 47 15.45 -11.99 -4.81
C ASN A 47 14.49 -12.53 -5.89
N MET A 48 13.43 -11.79 -6.22
CA MET A 48 12.48 -12.16 -7.26
C MET A 48 13.13 -12.25 -8.65
N ILE A 49 14.05 -11.33 -8.97
CA ILE A 49 14.80 -11.34 -10.24
C ILE A 49 15.71 -12.56 -10.32
N ILE A 50 16.46 -12.88 -9.26
CA ILE A 50 17.37 -14.04 -9.24
C ILE A 50 16.58 -15.33 -9.43
N LEU A 51 15.52 -15.54 -8.63
CA LEU A 51 14.68 -16.72 -8.73
C LEU A 51 13.98 -16.81 -10.09
N GLY A 52 13.43 -15.70 -10.59
CA GLY A 52 12.77 -15.66 -11.90
C GLY A 52 13.72 -15.97 -13.04
N THR A 53 14.95 -15.44 -12.98
CA THR A 53 15.98 -15.72 -13.99
C THR A 53 16.41 -17.18 -13.95
N GLY A 54 16.66 -17.75 -12.77
CA GLY A 54 16.98 -19.17 -12.63
C GLY A 54 15.88 -20.09 -13.18
N LEU A 55 14.62 -19.77 -12.90
CA LEU A 55 13.47 -20.52 -13.43
C LEU A 55 13.40 -20.42 -14.96
N LEU A 56 13.62 -19.23 -15.53
CA LEU A 56 13.66 -19.04 -16.99
C LEU A 56 14.74 -19.90 -17.64
N PHE A 57 15.95 -19.90 -17.10
CA PHE A 57 17.02 -20.76 -17.60
C PHE A 57 16.66 -22.25 -17.49
N GLY A 58 16.01 -22.67 -16.40
CA GLY A 58 15.51 -24.03 -16.24
C GLY A 58 14.48 -24.42 -17.32
N LEU A 59 13.55 -23.53 -17.63
CA LEU A 59 12.55 -23.75 -18.70
C LEU A 59 13.19 -23.82 -20.08
N ILE A 60 14.20 -22.98 -20.35
CA ILE A 60 14.97 -23.03 -21.60
C ILE A 60 15.73 -24.35 -21.72
N ALA A 61 16.39 -24.80 -20.64
CA ALA A 61 17.09 -26.07 -20.60
C ALA A 61 16.14 -27.26 -20.82
N LEU A 62 14.96 -27.24 -20.18
CA LEU A 62 13.89 -28.20 -20.43
C LEU A 62 13.43 -28.16 -21.90
N GLY A 63 13.41 -26.99 -22.52
CA GLY A 63 13.00 -26.81 -23.92
C GLY A 63 13.95 -27.45 -24.90
N PHE A 64 15.26 -27.30 -24.64
CA PHE A 64 16.28 -28.02 -25.38
C PHE A 64 16.21 -29.52 -25.14
N TYR A 65 16.03 -29.95 -23.89
CA TYR A 65 15.92 -31.38 -23.56
C TYR A 65 14.71 -32.05 -24.24
N LEU A 66 13.53 -31.40 -24.21
CA LEU A 66 12.34 -31.88 -24.92
C LEU A 66 12.54 -31.79 -26.45
N GLY A 67 13.27 -30.79 -26.94
CA GLY A 67 13.57 -30.62 -28.36
C GLY A 67 14.46 -31.72 -28.92
N GLU A 68 15.47 -32.15 -28.15
CA GLU A 68 16.31 -33.32 -28.49
C GLU A 68 15.48 -34.62 -28.46
N LEU A 69 14.62 -34.79 -27.45
CA LEU A 69 13.78 -35.99 -27.34
C LEU A 69 12.76 -36.12 -28.47
N LEU A 70 12.20 -34.99 -28.93
CA LEU A 70 11.27 -34.95 -30.08
C LEU A 70 11.97 -34.91 -31.44
N ASN A 71 13.31 -34.92 -31.49
CA ASN A 71 14.11 -34.76 -32.72
C ASN A 71 13.78 -33.47 -33.51
N SER A 72 13.17 -32.48 -32.84
CA SER A 72 12.67 -31.26 -33.46
C SER A 72 12.68 -30.13 -32.44
N MET A 73 13.64 -29.22 -32.61
CA MET A 73 13.82 -28.02 -31.80
C MET A 73 12.55 -27.13 -31.71
N PRO A 74 11.82 -26.84 -32.80
CA PRO A 74 10.60 -26.03 -32.70
C PRO A 74 9.47 -26.72 -31.92
N ALA A 75 9.44 -28.06 -31.90
CA ALA A 75 8.42 -28.79 -31.14
C ALA A 75 8.68 -28.74 -29.62
N GLY A 76 9.94 -28.85 -29.19
CA GLY A 76 10.34 -28.72 -27.79
C GLY A 76 10.00 -27.35 -27.20
N PHE A 77 10.36 -26.27 -27.90
CA PHE A 77 9.96 -24.92 -27.51
C PHE A 77 8.46 -24.67 -27.64
N GLY A 78 7.78 -25.28 -28.62
CA GLY A 78 6.34 -25.18 -28.78
C GLY A 78 5.56 -25.74 -27.58
N ILE A 79 5.99 -26.88 -27.03
CA ILE A 79 5.35 -27.48 -25.85
C ILE A 79 5.54 -26.60 -24.62
N ILE A 80 6.76 -26.12 -24.37
CA ILE A 80 7.03 -25.28 -23.20
C ILE A 80 6.40 -23.90 -23.34
N GLY A 81 6.41 -23.32 -24.55
CA GLY A 81 5.70 -22.09 -24.87
C GLY A 81 4.19 -22.22 -24.68
N GLY A 82 3.61 -23.33 -25.12
CA GLY A 82 2.20 -23.65 -24.88
C GLY A 82 1.87 -23.81 -23.40
N PHE A 83 2.73 -24.49 -22.64
CA PHE A 83 2.60 -24.62 -21.19
C PHE A 83 2.68 -23.26 -20.48
N LEU A 84 3.66 -22.42 -20.82
CA LEU A 84 3.80 -21.04 -20.34
C LEU A 84 2.59 -20.18 -20.69
N PHE A 85 2.05 -20.33 -21.91
CA PHE A 85 0.86 -19.62 -22.34
C PHE A 85 -0.38 -20.04 -21.53
N LEU A 86 -0.54 -21.34 -21.28
CA LEU A 86 -1.61 -21.88 -20.43
C LEU A 86 -1.49 -21.39 -18.98
N VAL A 87 -0.29 -21.44 -18.40
CA VAL A 87 -0.02 -20.93 -17.06
C VAL A 87 -0.25 -19.41 -17.00
N GLY A 88 0.18 -18.67 -18.01
CA GLY A 88 -0.06 -17.23 -18.13
C GLY A 88 -1.56 -16.90 -18.23
N LEU A 89 -2.32 -17.67 -19.00
CA LEU A 89 -3.77 -17.54 -19.11
C LEU A 89 -4.46 -17.87 -17.78
N ILE A 90 -4.05 -18.95 -17.11
CA ILE A 90 -4.50 -19.30 -15.75
C ILE A 90 -4.17 -18.18 -14.77
N LEU A 91 -2.99 -17.57 -14.87
CA LEU A 91 -2.53 -16.52 -13.98
C LEU A 91 -3.35 -15.25 -14.21
N ILE A 92 -3.65 -14.87 -15.45
CA ILE A 92 -4.49 -13.71 -15.78
C ILE A 92 -5.94 -13.95 -15.34
N MET A 93 -6.45 -15.17 -15.51
CA MET A 93 -7.81 -15.52 -15.10
C MET A 93 -7.92 -15.70 -13.57
N SER A 94 -6.84 -16.15 -12.92
CA SER A 94 -6.70 -16.21 -11.46
C SER A 94 -6.24 -14.89 -10.85
N LYS A 95 -5.75 -13.92 -11.65
CA LYS A 95 -5.33 -12.60 -11.18
C LYS A 95 -6.58 -11.98 -10.58
N PRO A 96 -6.63 -11.91 -9.25
CA PRO A 96 -7.91 -11.94 -8.58
C PRO A 96 -8.48 -10.54 -8.60
N LYS A 97 -9.69 -10.44 -9.12
CA LYS A 97 -10.70 -9.42 -8.74
C LYS A 97 -10.88 -9.31 -7.20
N ASN A 98 -10.20 -10.15 -6.42
CA ASN A 98 -10.22 -10.22 -4.96
C ASN A 98 -9.12 -9.39 -4.27
N ILE A 99 -7.97 -9.08 -4.88
CA ILE A 99 -6.93 -8.29 -4.17
C ILE A 99 -7.38 -6.84 -3.99
N SER A 100 -7.95 -6.24 -5.06
CA SER A 100 -8.52 -4.89 -4.98
C SER A 100 -9.74 -4.84 -4.07
N ARG A 101 -10.61 -5.87 -4.09
CA ARG A 101 -11.77 -5.94 -3.18
C ARG A 101 -11.37 -6.05 -1.71
N LYS A 102 -10.34 -6.85 -1.39
CA LYS A 102 -9.91 -7.03 0.00
C LYS A 102 -9.33 -5.73 0.57
N ILE A 103 -8.50 -5.04 -0.21
CA ILE A 103 -7.96 -3.72 0.15
C ILE A 103 -9.08 -2.68 0.27
N GLN A 104 -10.01 -2.66 -0.69
CA GLN A 104 -11.14 -1.72 -0.69
C GLN A 104 -12.07 -1.95 0.52
N SER A 105 -12.29 -3.21 0.93
CA SER A 105 -13.12 -3.52 2.09
C SER A 105 -12.49 -3.09 3.42
N GLN A 106 -11.16 -3.20 3.57
CA GLN A 106 -10.48 -2.74 4.79
C GLN A 106 -10.53 -1.21 4.91
N ILE A 107 -10.28 -0.50 3.81
CA ILE A 107 -10.36 0.97 3.77
C ILE A 107 -11.80 1.45 4.05
N MET A 108 -12.81 0.78 3.48
CA MET A 108 -14.22 1.16 3.69
C MET A 108 -14.63 1.04 5.16
N HIS A 109 -14.24 -0.05 5.83
CA HIS A 109 -14.54 -0.24 7.25
C HIS A 109 -13.87 0.81 8.14
N GLU A 110 -12.60 1.11 7.87
CA GLU A 110 -11.85 2.13 8.63
C GLU A 110 -12.42 3.54 8.43
N VAL A 111 -12.91 3.87 7.23
CA VAL A 111 -13.60 5.15 6.96
C VAL A 111 -14.96 5.21 7.64
N ILE A 112 -15.78 4.16 7.59
CA ILE A 112 -17.10 4.15 8.25
C ILE A 112 -16.95 4.25 9.76
N GLU A 113 -16.02 3.52 10.36
CA GLU A 113 -15.75 3.57 11.79
C GLU A 113 -15.23 4.95 12.23
N ALA A 114 -14.37 5.58 11.42
CA ALA A 114 -13.92 6.95 11.67
C ALA A 114 -15.05 7.98 11.51
N LEU A 115 -16.05 7.75 10.66
CA LEU A 115 -17.22 8.62 10.50
C LEU A 115 -18.22 8.47 11.65
N ASP A 116 -18.48 7.24 12.11
CA ASP A 116 -19.38 6.98 13.24
C ASP A 116 -18.79 7.49 14.56
N ALA A 117 -17.51 7.22 14.83
CA ALA A 117 -16.82 7.74 16.01
C ALA A 117 -16.81 9.29 16.06
N LYS A 118 -16.73 9.93 14.89
CA LYS A 118 -16.76 11.41 14.80
C LYS A 118 -18.17 11.96 15.02
N LYS A 119 -19.22 11.23 14.64
CA LYS A 119 -20.61 11.62 14.83
C LYS A 119 -21.02 11.59 16.29
N ASP A 120 -20.66 10.52 17.00
CA ASP A 120 -20.93 10.38 18.44
C ASP A 120 -20.15 11.42 19.27
N THR A 121 -18.92 11.74 18.87
CA THR A 121 -18.10 12.75 19.55
C THR A 121 -18.64 14.17 19.36
N GLU A 122 -19.23 14.48 18.19
CA GLU A 122 -19.88 15.77 17.95
C GLU A 122 -21.18 15.87 18.76
N GLU A 123 -22.00 14.82 18.78
CA GLU A 123 -23.29 14.82 19.50
C GLU A 123 -23.10 14.98 21.02
N ILE A 124 -22.10 14.31 21.60
CA ILE A 124 -21.76 14.46 23.03
C ILE A 124 -21.26 15.88 23.36
N LYS A 125 -20.47 16.51 22.48
CA LYS A 125 -20.02 17.90 22.66
C LYS A 125 -21.18 18.90 22.59
N PHE A 126 -22.13 18.71 21.67
CA PHE A 126 -23.32 19.56 21.58
C PHE A 126 -24.22 19.42 22.82
N LEU A 127 -24.30 18.23 23.42
CA LEU A 127 -25.07 17.99 24.65
C LEU A 127 -24.39 18.56 25.90
N GLU A 128 -23.05 18.53 26.00
CA GLU A 128 -22.33 19.19 27.08
C GLU A 128 -22.40 20.72 26.97
N GLU A 129 -22.30 21.28 25.76
CA GLU A 129 -22.34 22.73 25.56
C GLU A 129 -23.73 23.33 25.81
N THR A 130 -24.81 22.58 25.52
CA THR A 130 -26.18 23.01 25.86
C THR A 130 -26.46 22.90 27.36
N LYS A 131 -26.02 21.82 28.02
CA LYS A 131 -26.15 21.65 29.47
C LYS A 131 -25.38 22.70 30.28
N ASN A 132 -24.23 23.15 29.79
CA ASN A 132 -23.42 24.18 30.46
C ASN A 132 -23.89 25.62 30.18
N ARG A 133 -24.88 25.82 29.30
CA ARG A 133 -25.55 27.11 29.05
C ARG A 133 -26.80 27.32 29.90
N GLU A 134 -27.37 26.25 30.46
CA GLU A 134 -28.57 26.29 31.30
C GLU A 134 -28.29 26.21 32.81
N ALA A 135 -27.02 26.07 33.21
CA ALA A 135 -26.53 26.13 34.59
C ALA A 135 -25.84 27.48 34.87
#